data_AF-A0A0K1DZ73-F1
#
_entry.id   AF-A0A0K1DZ73-F1
#
_cell.length_a   1.000
_cell.length_b   1.000
_cell.length_c   1.000
_cell.angle_alpha   90.00
_cell.angle_beta   90.00
_cell.angle_gamma   90.00
#
_symmetry.space_group_name_H-M   'P 1'
#
loop_
_entity.id
_entity.type
_entity.pdbx_description
1 polymer ?
#
loop_
_entity_poly.entity_id
_entity_poly.type
_entity_poly.pdbx_seq_one_letter_code
_entity_poly.pdbx_strand_id
1 'polypeptide(L)'
;MEKITEWVDAFNKIARNENNFHSFYIYKTGEDIQATLTLEEVAPVEQCRGGSFAAATVAMQGGKATLEMTTGTYKKCPTATGYAADYTKTAAERLDLGDDPELLNYVKSIKNEGDFIALLEAVIQAAASQ
;
A
#
# COMPACT_ATOMS: atom_id res chain seq x y z
N MET A 1 14.85 7.05 -1.19
CA MET A 1 15.23 5.75 -0.59
C MET A 1 14.87 5.62 0.88
N GLU A 2 15.23 6.56 1.77
CA GLU A 2 14.96 6.47 3.22
C GLU A 2 13.50 6.13 3.56
N LYS A 3 12.52 6.82 2.96
CA LYS A 3 11.09 6.55 3.18
C LYS A 3 10.60 5.20 2.63
N ILE A 4 11.24 4.69 1.57
CA ILE A 4 10.95 3.35 1.03
C ILE A 4 11.45 2.30 2.03
N THR A 5 12.65 2.49 2.58
CA THR A 5 13.19 1.65 3.64
C THR A 5 12.30 1.66 4.89
N GLU A 6 11.86 2.84 5.35
CA GLU A 6 10.91 2.95 6.47
C GLU A 6 9.60 2.19 6.19
N TRP A 7 9.08 2.29 4.97
CA TRP A 7 7.90 1.52 4.57
C TRP A 7 8.16 0.01 4.59
N VAL A 8 9.29 -0.46 4.04
CA VAL A 8 9.66 -1.88 4.02
C VAL A 8 9.81 -2.43 5.43
N ASP A 9 10.43 -1.67 6.33
CA ASP A 9 10.58 -2.04 7.73
C ASP A 9 9.23 -2.13 8.45
N ALA A 10 8.35 -1.14 8.24
CA ALA A 10 6.99 -1.16 8.79
C ALA A 10 6.18 -2.34 8.24
N PHE A 11 6.20 -2.55 6.92
CA PHE A 11 5.52 -3.66 6.25
C PHE A 11 5.97 -5.00 6.83
N ASN A 12 7.28 -5.25 6.89
CA ASN A 12 7.86 -6.49 7.41
C ASN A 12 7.57 -6.69 8.90
N LYS A 13 7.58 -5.61 9.69
CA LYS A 13 7.22 -5.68 11.11
C LYS A 13 5.77 -6.11 11.29
N ILE A 14 4.84 -5.54 10.53
CA ILE A 14 3.40 -5.84 10.62
C ILE A 14 3.11 -7.25 10.08
N ALA A 15 3.70 -7.62 8.94
CA ALA A 15 3.47 -8.90 8.26
C ALA A 15 3.87 -10.14 9.08
N ARG A 16 4.74 -9.99 10.10
CA ARG A 16 5.20 -11.11 10.96
C ARG A 16 4.13 -11.68 11.89
N ASN A 17 3.01 -10.98 12.10
CA ASN A 17 1.95 -11.43 12.98
C ASN A 17 0.66 -11.63 12.19
N GLU A 18 0.22 -12.89 12.07
CA GLU A 18 -0.99 -13.26 11.33
C GLU A 18 -2.29 -12.68 11.92
N ASN A 19 -2.27 -12.20 13.17
CA ASN A 19 -3.42 -11.53 13.78
C ASN A 19 -3.58 -10.07 13.33
N ASN A 20 -2.60 -9.53 12.60
CA ASN A 20 -2.69 -8.19 12.05
C ASN A 20 -3.65 -8.15 10.86
N PHE A 21 -4.21 -6.97 10.62
CA PHE A 21 -5.16 -6.79 9.53
C PHE A 21 -4.38 -6.65 8.22
N HIS A 22 -4.90 -7.33 7.20
CA HIS A 22 -4.32 -7.38 5.87
C HIS A 22 -5.45 -7.32 4.85
N SER A 23 -5.36 -6.37 3.93
CA SER A 23 -6.29 -6.27 2.81
C SER A 23 -5.57 -5.96 1.50
N PHE A 24 -6.04 -6.60 0.44
CA PHE A 24 -5.73 -6.24 -0.93
C PHE A 24 -7.03 -5.86 -1.63
N TYR A 25 -7.03 -4.68 -2.26
CA TYR A 25 -8.15 -4.17 -3.02
C TYR A 25 -7.70 -3.77 -4.41
N ILE A 26 -8.47 -4.16 -5.42
CA ILE A 26 -8.23 -3.76 -6.81
C ILE A 26 -9.51 -3.22 -7.43
N TYR A 27 -9.37 -2.07 -8.05
CA TYR A 27 -10.40 -1.41 -8.83
C TYR A 27 -9.90 -1.18 -10.25
N LYS A 28 -10.72 -1.56 -11.23
CA LYS A 28 -10.44 -1.36 -12.66
C LYS A 28 -11.67 -0.75 -13.33
N THR A 29 -11.50 0.35 -14.04
CA THR A 29 -12.57 0.98 -14.81
C THR A 29 -12.01 1.55 -16.10
N GLY A 30 -12.31 0.89 -17.22
CA GLY A 30 -11.70 1.23 -18.51
C GLY A 30 -10.18 1.10 -18.45
N GLU A 31 -9.49 2.20 -18.69
CA GLU A 31 -8.04 2.30 -18.62
C GLU A 31 -7.53 2.73 -17.23
N ASP A 32 -8.41 3.05 -16.28
CA ASP A 32 -7.99 3.43 -14.93
C ASP A 32 -7.90 2.19 -14.03
N ILE A 33 -6.76 2.05 -13.34
CA ILE A 33 -6.51 0.94 -12.43
C ILE A 33 -5.99 1.50 -11.12
N GLN A 34 -6.51 0.97 -10.01
CA GLN A 34 -5.99 1.22 -8.68
C GLN A 34 -5.92 -0.10 -7.92
N ALA A 35 -4.71 -0.53 -7.58
CA ALA A 35 -4.47 -1.69 -6.73
C ALA A 35 -3.81 -1.21 -5.44
N THR A 36 -4.37 -1.58 -4.28
CA THR A 36 -3.91 -1.14 -2.97
C THR A 36 -3.76 -2.34 -2.05
N LEU A 37 -2.58 -2.45 -1.45
CA LEU A 37 -2.25 -3.36 -0.38
C LEU A 37 -2.17 -2.56 0.92
N THR A 38 -2.83 -3.02 1.98
CA THR A 38 -2.80 -2.39 3.30
C THR A 38 -2.55 -3.43 4.37
N LEU A 39 -1.56 -3.16 5.22
CA LEU A 39 -1.30 -3.90 6.45
C LEU A 39 -1.44 -2.95 7.64
N GLU A 40 -2.08 -3.45 8.69
CA GLU A 40 -2.36 -2.70 9.91
C GLU A 40 -2.09 -3.58 11.14
N GLU A 41 -1.28 -3.06 12.06
CA GLU A 41 -1.10 -3.66 13.38
C GLU A 41 -2.37 -3.55 14.20
N VAL A 42 -2.89 -4.68 14.69
CA VAL A 42 -4.14 -4.70 15.47
C VAL A 42 -3.81 -4.75 16.96
N ALA A 43 -3.66 -3.56 17.57
CA ALA A 43 -3.47 -3.44 19.02
C ALA A 43 -4.65 -2.69 19.68
N PRO A 44 -4.96 -3.00 20.96
CA PRO A 44 -5.92 -2.23 21.73
C PRO A 44 -5.35 -0.85 22.07
N VAL A 45 -6.11 0.20 21.73
CA VAL A 45 -5.81 1.60 22.07
C VAL A 45 -7.05 2.21 22.72
N GLU A 46 -7.11 2.16 24.05
CA GLU A 46 -8.31 2.50 24.83
C GLU A 46 -9.51 1.65 24.38
N GLN A 47 -10.59 2.30 23.91
CA GLN A 47 -11.80 1.67 23.34
C GLN A 47 -11.71 1.48 21.81
N CYS A 48 -10.57 1.76 21.21
CA CYS A 48 -10.32 1.71 19.78
C CYS A 48 -9.31 0.62 19.43
N ARG A 49 -9.19 0.32 18.14
CA ARG A 49 -8.06 -0.45 17.60
C ARG A 49 -7.07 0.52 16.98
N GLY A 50 -5.79 0.24 17.05
CA GLY A 50 -4.80 1.08 16.41
C GLY A 50 -3.44 0.44 16.44
N GLY A 51 -2.49 1.11 15.82
CA GLY A 51 -1.13 0.63 15.67
C GLY A 51 -0.44 1.28 14.49
N SER A 52 0.64 0.65 14.06
CA SER A 52 1.34 1.03 12.84
C SER A 52 0.57 0.54 11.60
N PHE A 53 0.64 1.26 10.49
CA PHE A 53 0.15 0.78 9.20
C PHE A 53 1.21 0.93 8.12
N ALA A 54 1.12 0.10 7.08
CA ALA A 54 1.87 0.22 5.85
C ALA A 54 0.92 -0.03 4.68
N ALA A 55 0.86 0.88 3.72
CA ALA A 55 0.04 0.75 2.53
C ALA A 55 0.83 1.08 1.27
N ALA A 56 0.60 0.32 0.21
CA ALA A 56 1.14 0.60 -1.12
C ALA A 56 0.00 0.63 -2.12
N THR A 57 -0.03 1.65 -2.96
CA THR A 57 -1.04 1.85 -4.00
C THR A 57 -0.37 2.06 -5.34
N VAL A 58 -0.61 1.15 -6.28
CA VAL A 58 -0.32 1.39 -7.69
C VAL A 58 -1.57 1.93 -8.34
N ALA A 59 -1.43 3.08 -9.00
CA ALA A 59 -2.49 3.71 -9.77
C ALA A 59 -2.03 3.95 -11.20
N MET A 60 -2.85 3.56 -12.17
CA MET A 60 -2.69 3.90 -13.58
C MET A 60 -3.82 4.84 -13.98
N GLN A 61 -3.46 6.04 -14.43
CA GLN A 61 -4.40 7.07 -14.88
C GLN A 61 -3.78 7.83 -16.06
N GLY A 62 -4.58 8.10 -17.09
CA GLY A 62 -4.12 8.89 -18.25
C GLY A 62 -2.90 8.29 -18.97
N GLY A 63 -2.77 6.96 -18.96
CA GLY A 63 -1.65 6.25 -19.58
C GLY A 63 -0.33 6.30 -18.81
N LYS A 64 -0.36 6.67 -17.52
CA LYS A 64 0.81 6.70 -16.64
C LYS A 64 0.58 5.89 -15.38
N ALA A 65 1.62 5.18 -14.93
CA ALA A 65 1.59 4.44 -13.69
C ALA A 65 2.34 5.18 -12.57
N THR A 66 1.74 5.22 -11.38
CA THR A 66 2.36 5.76 -10.17
C THR A 66 2.26 4.74 -9.05
N LEU A 67 3.30 4.65 -8.22
CA LEU A 67 3.30 3.89 -6.97
C LEU A 67 3.39 4.87 -5.81
N GLU A 68 2.40 4.84 -4.91
CA GLU A 68 2.46 5.53 -3.63
C GLU A 68 2.69 4.51 -2.51
N MET A 69 3.71 4.73 -1.69
CA MET A 69 4.02 3.93 -0.50
C MET A 69 3.88 4.81 0.73
N THR A 70 3.05 4.40 1.69
CA THR A 70 2.78 5.18 2.90
C THR A 70 2.84 4.33 4.14
N THR A 71 3.35 4.90 5.22
CA THR A 71 3.34 4.29 6.55
C THR A 71 3.09 5.35 7.61
N GLY A 72 2.66 4.90 8.78
CA GLY A 72 2.40 5.76 9.92
C GLY A 72 1.59 5.04 10.97
N THR A 73 0.76 5.79 11.68
CA THR A 73 -0.12 5.25 12.71
C THR A 73 -1.58 5.43 12.34
N TYR A 74 -2.43 4.56 12.89
CA TYR A 74 -3.86 4.66 12.72
C TYR A 74 -4.59 4.45 14.04
N LYS A 75 -5.78 5.06 14.16
CA LYS A 75 -6.73 4.82 15.25
C LYS A 75 -8.11 4.60 14.64
N LYS A 76 -8.68 3.43 14.88
CA LYS A 76 -10.00 3.01 14.41
C LYS A 76 -10.94 2.82 15.59
N CYS A 77 -11.87 3.75 15.76
CA CYS A 77 -12.80 3.78 16.88
C CYS A 77 -14.21 3.35 16.44
N PRO A 78 -14.95 2.61 17.28
CA PRO A 78 -16.35 2.32 17.03
C PRO A 78 -17.19 3.61 17.06
N THR A 79 -18.22 3.65 16.22
CA THR A 79 -19.22 4.73 16.14
C THR A 79 -20.61 4.11 16.10
N ALA A 80 -21.66 4.93 16.22
CA ALA A 80 -23.05 4.44 16.19
C ALA A 80 -23.41 3.67 14.91
N THR A 81 -22.73 3.93 13.79
CA THR A 81 -23.03 3.35 12.47
C THR A 81 -21.90 2.47 11.92
N GLY A 82 -20.88 2.17 12.71
CA GLY A 82 -19.73 1.37 12.25
C GLY A 82 -18.43 1.81 12.91
N TYR A 83 -17.44 2.22 12.09
CA TYR A 83 -16.12 2.63 12.57
C TYR A 83 -15.67 3.91 11.88
N ALA A 84 -15.00 4.78 12.63
CA ALA A 84 -14.20 5.89 12.10
C ALA A 84 -12.73 5.50 12.22
N ALA A 85 -11.96 5.69 11.15
CA ALA A 85 -10.52 5.41 11.13
C ALA A 85 -9.76 6.69 10.76
N ASP A 86 -8.87 7.10 11.65
CA ASP A 86 -7.97 8.23 11.46
C ASP A 86 -6.56 7.71 11.19
N TYR A 87 -5.95 8.17 10.10
CA TYR A 87 -4.59 7.79 9.70
C TYR A 87 -3.67 9.00 9.77
N THR A 88 -2.54 8.84 10.43
CA THR A 88 -1.45 9.83 10.47
C THR A 88 -0.27 9.28 9.70
N LYS A 89 -0.03 9.81 8.50
CA LYS A 89 1.13 9.42 7.66
C LYS A 89 2.40 10.00 8.28
N THR A 90 3.38 9.14 8.59
CA THR A 90 4.72 9.56 9.03
C THR A 90 5.71 9.55 7.87
N ALA A 91 5.57 8.58 6.94
CA ALA A 91 6.30 8.59 5.68
C ALA A 91 5.34 8.36 4.52
N ALA A 92 5.58 9.09 3.43
CA ALA A 92 4.90 8.95 2.16
C ALA A 92 5.91 9.20 1.05
N GLU A 93 6.01 8.23 0.15
CA GLU A 93 6.84 8.31 -1.05
C GLU A 93 5.98 8.00 -2.27
N ARG A 94 6.14 8.81 -3.33
CA ARG A 94 5.46 8.60 -4.59
C ARG A 94 6.48 8.47 -5.70
N LEU A 95 6.43 7.35 -6.40
CA LEU A 95 7.27 7.04 -7.55
C LEU A 95 6.44 7.17 -8.82
N ASP A 96 6.94 7.96 -9.76
CA ASP A 96 6.48 7.90 -11.15
C ASP A 96 7.13 6.67 -11.78
N LEU A 97 6.30 5.69 -12.16
CA LEU A 97 6.78 4.49 -12.82
C LEU A 97 6.86 4.70 -14.34
N GLY A 98 6.33 5.81 -14.85
CA GLY A 98 6.38 6.19 -16.25
C GLY A 98 5.19 5.69 -17.07
N ASP A 99 5.40 5.75 -18.39
CA ASP A 99 4.44 5.39 -19.44
C ASP A 99 4.96 4.24 -20.33
N ASP A 100 5.94 3.50 -19.83
CA ASP A 100 6.50 2.34 -20.55
C ASP A 100 5.41 1.29 -20.84
N PRO A 101 5.22 0.87 -22.10
CA PRO A 101 4.15 -0.05 -22.46
C PRO A 101 4.22 -1.42 -21.76
N GLU A 102 5.41 -1.94 -21.47
CA GLU A 102 5.57 -3.23 -20.81
C GLU A 102 5.09 -3.13 -19.35
N LEU A 103 5.52 -2.08 -18.64
CA LEU A 103 5.06 -1.78 -17.30
C LEU A 103 3.54 -1.53 -17.26
N LEU A 104 3.01 -0.70 -18.15
CA LEU A 104 1.57 -0.41 -18.18
C LEU A 104 0.76 -1.68 -18.44
N ASN A 105 1.24 -2.57 -19.32
CA ASN A 105 0.62 -3.87 -19.54
C ASN A 105 0.71 -4.77 -18.30
N TYR A 106 1.83 -4.72 -17.56
CA TYR A 106 1.94 -5.43 -16.29
C TYR A 106 0.90 -4.93 -15.29
N VAL A 107 0.79 -3.61 -15.08
CA VAL A 107 -0.21 -3.01 -14.17
C VAL A 107 -1.63 -3.37 -14.60
N LYS A 108 -1.91 -3.39 -15.91
CA LYS A 108 -3.17 -3.88 -16.48
C LYS A 108 -3.46 -5.34 -16.15
N SER A 109 -2.42 -6.15 -16.10
CA SER A 109 -2.52 -7.59 -15.90
C SER A 109 -2.75 -8.02 -14.45
N ILE A 110 -2.51 -7.14 -13.46
CA ILE A 110 -2.68 -7.44 -12.02
C ILE A 110 -4.08 -7.97 -11.75
N LYS A 111 -4.22 -9.18 -11.25
CA LYS A 111 -5.50 -9.82 -10.90
C LYS A 111 -5.61 -10.14 -9.42
N ASN A 112 -4.47 -10.32 -8.74
CA ASN A 112 -4.41 -10.73 -7.36
C ASN A 112 -3.27 -10.02 -6.63
N GLU A 113 -3.20 -10.24 -5.31
CA GLU A 113 -2.17 -9.68 -4.44
C GLU A 113 -0.76 -10.15 -4.82
N GLY A 114 -0.58 -11.40 -5.25
CA GLY A 114 0.72 -11.93 -5.68
C GLY A 114 1.29 -11.18 -6.88
N ASP A 115 0.46 -10.88 -7.89
CA ASP A 115 0.87 -10.06 -9.04
C ASP A 115 1.30 -8.64 -8.58
N PHE A 116 0.60 -8.10 -7.58
CA PHE A 116 0.91 -6.78 -7.02
C PHE A 116 2.21 -6.78 -6.21
N ILE A 117 2.45 -7.81 -5.40
CA ILE A 117 3.70 -7.97 -4.65
C ILE A 117 4.89 -8.11 -5.61
N ALA A 118 4.75 -8.91 -6.67
CA ALA A 118 5.81 -9.06 -7.67
C ALA A 118 6.16 -7.72 -8.35
N LEU A 119 5.17 -6.86 -8.64
CA LEU A 119 5.42 -5.50 -9.11
C LEU A 119 6.16 -4.65 -8.07
N LEU A 120 5.72 -4.67 -6.81
CA LEU A 120 6.37 -3.92 -5.74
C LEU A 120 7.82 -4.33 -5.57
N GLU A 121 8.10 -5.62 -5.56
CA GLU A 121 9.46 -6.16 -5.45
C GLU A 121 10.34 -5.67 -6.61
N ALA A 122 9.85 -5.76 -7.85
CA ALA A 122 10.58 -5.30 -9.02
C ALA A 122 10.86 -3.79 -8.96
N VAL A 123 9.87 -2.97 -8.58
CA VAL A 123 10.03 -1.51 -8.46
C VAL A 123 11.03 -1.15 -7.35
N ILE A 124 10.94 -1.79 -6.19
CA ILE A 124 11.85 -1.54 -5.06
C ILE A 124 13.28 -1.96 -5.44
N GLN A 125 13.47 -3.09 -6.11
CA GLN A 125 14.78 -3.55 -6.59
C GLN A 125 15.38 -2.59 -7.63
N ALA A 126 14.56 -2.09 -8.56
CA ALA A 126 14.98 -1.10 -9.54
C ALA A 126 15.37 0.23 -8.88
N ALA A 127 14.59 0.69 -7.90
CA ALA A 127 14.87 1.91 -7.15
C ALA A 127 16.13 1.79 -6.26
N ALA A 128 16.42 0.61 -5.72
CA ALA A 128 17.62 0.34 -4.92
C ALA A 128 18.91 0.21 -5.76
N SER A 129 18.78 0.01 -7.07
CA SER A 129 19.91 -0.12 -7.99
C SER A 129 20.36 1.22 -8.59
N GLN A 130 19.70 2.32 -8.24
CA GLN A 130 20.02 3.70 -8.61
C GLN A 130 20.64 4.45 -7.43
#